data_AF-A0A926E8U8-F1
#
_entry.id   AF-A0A926E8U8-F1
#
_cell.length_a   1.000
_cell.length_b   1.000
_cell.length_c   1.000
_cell.angle_alpha   90.00
_cell.angle_beta   90.00
_cell.angle_gamma   90.00
#
_symmetry.space_group_name_H-M   'P 1'
#
loop_
_entity.id
_entity.type
_entity.pdbx_description
1 polymer ?
#
loop_
_entity_poly.entity_id
_entity_poly.type
_entity_poly.pdbx_seq_one_letter_code
_entity_poly.pdbx_strand_id
1 'polypeptide(L)'
;MLTLSVLFLLSLSACKRASPSDTSNSSTPAEPAPSAAERTQTDILYAVFYADEVKEYPIEYTGAQKTAEELAQSLSELTGLDFTITASQTEDGWIVDWAADSTLVAGLDDREQKEEFFFFDYDSQCWFMMDSLWRTLTENLDAENIYYTMDGGQELVLENLSSSINTFPSDVPYMGSGFYAAHDDVRGDEGSTEDGEASYNTYYDESTGLLLTYPDVFSSEGTLDENGKMNFYTLWDTGMLFWIESNESGWTTDAFLETFDARARMELQGNVIIAYGEGTDAYGNVVPMAWYCVVDPGFIANVEVHCTDSDEADYWYEEFQNDAFWIENARGIYGEG
;
A
#
# COMPACT_ATOMS: atom_id res chain seq x y z
N MET A 1 27.47 39.59 51.03
CA MET A 1 26.78 38.29 50.82
C MET A 1 26.79 38.03 49.32
N LEU A 2 27.43 37.03 48.72
CA LEU A 2 28.26 35.92 49.17
C LEU A 2 29.39 35.80 48.12
N THR A 3 30.61 35.53 48.57
CA THR A 3 31.86 35.42 47.78
C THR A 3 32.31 33.95 47.66
N LEU A 4 33.24 33.72 46.71
CA LEU A 4 34.26 32.65 46.66
C LEU A 4 33.79 31.25 46.20
N SER A 5 34.22 30.71 45.06
CA SER A 5 35.57 30.29 44.59
C SER A 5 36.11 29.01 45.25
N VAL A 6 36.28 27.99 44.39
CA VAL A 6 37.40 27.01 44.25
C VAL A 6 37.87 26.24 45.50
N LEU A 7 37.89 24.90 45.46
CA LEU A 7 39.13 24.10 45.55
C LEU A 7 38.92 22.58 45.34
N PHE A 8 39.73 22.05 44.44
CA PHE A 8 40.15 20.66 44.28
C PHE A 8 40.85 20.14 45.55
N LEU A 9 40.57 18.93 46.03
CA LEU A 9 41.50 18.16 46.89
C LEU A 9 41.30 16.64 46.71
N LEU A 10 42.36 16.02 46.19
CA LEU A 10 42.61 14.58 46.12
C LEU A 10 42.79 14.00 47.53
N SER A 11 42.15 12.87 47.83
CA SER A 11 42.53 12.01 48.96
C SER A 11 43.05 10.67 48.47
N LEU A 12 44.38 10.51 48.52
CA LEU A 12 45.05 9.21 48.58
C LEU A 12 44.65 8.51 49.88
N SER A 13 44.23 7.24 49.80
CA SER A 13 44.32 6.30 50.91
C SER A 13 44.74 4.94 50.38
N ALA A 14 45.89 4.51 50.89
CA ALA A 14 46.58 3.29 50.52
C ALA A 14 46.22 2.14 51.46
N CYS A 15 46.29 0.94 50.87
CA CYS A 15 46.64 -0.36 51.46
C CYS A 15 45.60 -1.11 52.32
N LYS A 16 45.09 -2.22 51.76
CA LYS A 16 45.13 -3.51 52.46
C LYS A 16 45.39 -4.68 51.49
N ARG A 17 46.14 -5.66 52.00
CA ARG A 17 46.93 -6.73 51.35
C ARG A 17 46.16 -8.01 50.96
N ALA A 18 46.70 -8.66 49.91
CA ALA A 18 46.87 -10.12 49.64
C ALA A 18 45.61 -11.01 49.47
N SER A 19 45.50 -11.99 48.57
CA SER A 19 46.39 -12.68 47.60
C SER A 19 45.50 -13.51 46.62
N PRO A 20 46.03 -14.33 45.68
CA PRO A 20 45.68 -14.31 44.25
C PRO A 20 44.58 -15.30 43.82
N SER A 21 43.94 -15.03 42.67
CA SER A 21 43.24 -16.04 41.87
C SER A 21 43.32 -15.68 40.40
N ASP A 22 43.71 -16.67 39.61
CA ASP A 22 43.95 -16.67 38.18
C ASP A 22 42.85 -16.03 37.32
N THR A 23 43.26 -15.19 36.36
CA THR A 23 42.78 -15.25 34.96
C THR A 23 43.55 -14.24 34.10
N SER A 24 44.37 -14.76 33.19
CA SER A 24 45.06 -13.97 32.18
C SER A 24 44.05 -13.45 31.15
N ASN A 25 43.64 -12.19 31.26
CA ASN A 25 42.92 -11.49 30.20
C ASN A 25 43.88 -11.16 29.05
N SER A 26 43.77 -11.91 27.96
CA SER A 26 44.30 -11.51 26.65
C SER A 26 43.49 -10.31 26.17
N SER A 27 44.09 -9.12 26.21
CA SER A 27 43.50 -7.90 25.63
C SER A 27 43.92 -7.83 24.16
N THR A 28 43.08 -8.35 23.28
CA THR A 28 43.16 -8.05 21.85
C THR A 28 42.65 -6.62 21.65
N PRO A 29 43.37 -5.71 20.95
CA PRO A 29 42.83 -4.39 20.63
C PRO A 29 41.56 -4.56 19.78
N ALA A 30 40.45 -3.95 20.20
CA ALA A 30 39.26 -3.84 19.39
C ALA A 30 39.60 -3.04 18.13
N GLU A 31 39.41 -3.67 16.98
CA GLU A 31 39.50 -3.05 15.66
C GLU A 31 38.50 -1.89 15.59
N PRO A 32 38.90 -0.68 15.18
CA PRO A 32 37.97 0.43 15.07
C PRO A 32 36.91 0.07 14.03
N ALA A 33 35.63 0.16 14.42
CA ALA A 33 34.53 -0.04 13.49
C ALA A 33 34.73 0.89 12.27
N PRO A 34 34.61 0.37 11.03
CA PRO A 34 34.84 1.17 9.84
C PRO A 34 33.93 2.40 9.86
N SER A 35 34.55 3.56 9.61
CA SER A 35 33.87 4.83 9.41
C SER A 35 32.80 4.67 8.34
N ALA A 36 31.66 5.36 8.46
CA ALA A 36 30.60 5.35 7.44
C ALA A 36 31.13 5.68 6.03
N ALA A 37 32.27 6.39 5.93
CA ALA A 37 32.95 6.72 4.69
C ALA A 37 33.64 5.54 3.97
N GLU A 38 33.72 4.35 4.58
CA GLU A 38 34.38 3.16 4.00
C GLU A 38 33.43 1.96 3.84
N ARG A 39 32.14 2.14 4.14
CA ARG A 39 31.14 1.08 3.96
C ARG A 39 30.65 1.09 2.53
N THR A 40 30.76 -0.06 1.86
CA THR A 40 30.04 -0.32 0.63
C THR A 40 28.55 -0.46 0.96
N GLN A 41 27.74 0.33 0.29
CA GLN A 41 26.28 0.28 0.31
C GLN A 41 25.81 -0.25 -1.04
N THR A 42 24.63 -0.85 -1.04
CA THR A 42 23.93 -1.29 -2.24
C THR A 42 22.49 -0.83 -2.13
N ASP A 43 22.07 0.04 -3.04
CA ASP A 43 20.66 0.39 -3.24
C ASP A 43 20.17 -0.27 -4.54
N ILE A 44 18.85 -0.43 -4.68
CA ILE A 44 18.22 -0.98 -5.88
C ILE A 44 17.33 0.10 -6.49
N LEU A 45 17.61 0.51 -7.72
CA LEU A 45 16.68 1.35 -8.48
C LEU A 45 15.64 0.44 -9.13
N TYR A 46 14.36 0.77 -8.95
CA TYR A 46 13.26 0.03 -9.55
C TYR A 46 12.75 0.79 -10.77
N ALA A 47 12.69 0.11 -11.91
CA ALA A 47 11.98 0.58 -13.10
C ALA A 47 10.69 -0.23 -13.22
N VAL A 48 9.56 0.42 -12.90
CA VAL A 48 8.23 -0.18 -12.85
C VAL A 48 7.46 0.22 -14.10
N PHE A 49 7.44 -0.66 -15.10
CA PHE A 49 6.73 -0.40 -16.37
C PHE A 49 5.23 -0.68 -16.23
N TYR A 50 4.90 -1.73 -15.48
CA TYR A 50 3.55 -2.13 -15.08
C TYR A 50 3.63 -2.84 -13.72
N ALA A 51 2.49 -3.09 -13.08
CA ALA A 51 2.43 -3.76 -11.76
C ALA A 51 3.18 -5.10 -11.72
N ASP A 52 3.16 -5.86 -12.82
CA ASP A 52 3.82 -7.16 -12.98
C ASP A 52 5.16 -7.09 -13.76
N GLU A 53 5.49 -5.94 -14.38
CA GLU A 53 6.74 -5.72 -15.11
C GLU A 53 7.65 -4.74 -14.35
N VAL A 54 8.41 -5.30 -13.41
CA VAL A 54 9.40 -4.55 -12.62
C VAL A 54 10.81 -5.05 -12.89
N LYS A 55 11.71 -4.12 -13.20
CA LYS A 55 13.15 -4.38 -13.37
C LYS A 55 13.96 -3.72 -12.26
N GLU A 56 14.94 -4.45 -11.76
CA GLU A 56 15.84 -4.00 -10.69
C GLU A 56 17.23 -3.65 -11.24
N TYR A 57 17.76 -2.50 -10.83
CA TYR A 57 19.09 -2.02 -11.19
C TYR A 57 19.88 -1.74 -9.91
N PRO A 58 20.65 -2.72 -9.40
CA PRO A 58 21.46 -2.52 -8.21
C PRO A 58 22.58 -1.51 -8.48
N ILE A 59 22.77 -0.58 -7.55
CA ILE A 59 23.84 0.41 -7.57
C ILE A 59 24.71 0.24 -6.33
N GLU A 60 26.02 0.08 -6.54
CA GLU A 60 27.01 -0.01 -5.46
C GLU A 60 27.77 1.30 -5.32
N TYR A 61 27.90 1.76 -4.08
CA TYR A 61 28.66 2.98 -3.78
C TYR A 61 29.31 2.89 -2.39
N THR A 62 30.26 3.77 -2.13
CA THR A 62 30.91 3.86 -0.82
C THR A 62 30.47 5.14 -0.13
N GLY A 63 30.01 5.03 1.12
CA GLY A 63 29.65 6.19 1.94
C GLY A 63 28.39 6.00 2.77
N ALA A 64 27.77 7.13 3.10
CA ALA A 64 26.46 7.17 3.72
C ALA A 64 25.38 6.77 2.71
N GLN A 65 24.29 6.19 3.21
CA GLN A 65 23.10 5.87 2.41
C GLN A 65 22.64 7.11 1.62
N LYS A 66 22.23 6.89 0.37
CA LYS A 66 21.70 7.95 -0.48
C LYS A 66 20.43 8.54 0.13
N THR A 67 20.29 9.85 -0.04
CA THR A 67 19.05 10.58 0.22
C THR A 67 18.00 10.28 -0.86
N ALA A 68 16.74 10.65 -0.61
CA ALA A 68 15.67 10.51 -1.60
C ALA A 68 15.99 11.27 -2.90
N GLU A 69 16.55 12.47 -2.80
CA GLU A 69 16.98 13.26 -3.96
C GLU A 69 18.13 12.60 -4.72
N GLU A 70 19.07 11.95 -4.03
CA GLU A 70 20.16 11.22 -4.68
C GLU A 70 19.70 9.92 -5.36
N LEU A 71 18.64 9.28 -4.85
CA LEU A 71 17.99 8.13 -5.50
C LEU A 71 17.19 8.57 -6.73
N ALA A 72 16.42 9.65 -6.62
CA ALA A 72 15.71 10.26 -7.76
C ALA A 72 16.69 10.71 -8.85
N GLN A 73 17.81 11.31 -8.49
CA GLN A 73 18.88 11.64 -9.44
C GLN A 73 19.44 10.38 -10.12
N SER A 74 19.61 9.29 -9.39
CA SER A 74 20.05 8.02 -9.98
C SER A 74 19.01 7.39 -10.92
N LEU A 75 17.71 7.53 -10.64
CA LEU A 75 16.64 7.18 -11.61
C LEU A 75 16.68 8.08 -12.86
N SER A 76 16.98 9.36 -12.69
CA SER A 76 17.14 10.28 -13.82
C SER A 76 18.29 9.87 -14.72
N GLU A 77 19.43 9.55 -14.10
CA GLU A 77 20.60 9.02 -14.81
C GLU A 77 20.32 7.68 -15.47
N LEU A 78 19.50 6.81 -14.87
CA LEU A 78 19.14 5.51 -15.43
C LEU A 78 18.26 5.66 -16.68
N THR A 79 17.26 6.53 -16.62
CA THR A 79 16.11 6.56 -17.56
C THR A 79 16.21 7.66 -18.62
N GLY A 80 16.87 8.77 -18.32
CA GLY A 80 16.83 9.99 -19.14
C GLY A 80 15.59 10.87 -18.88
N LEU A 81 14.71 10.48 -17.95
CA LEU A 81 13.60 11.30 -17.48
C LEU A 81 14.05 12.12 -16.26
N ASP A 82 13.66 13.38 -16.15
CA ASP A 82 14.10 14.23 -15.03
C ASP A 82 13.23 14.00 -13.78
N PHE A 83 13.72 13.19 -12.83
CA PHE A 83 13.14 13.01 -11.49
C PHE A 83 13.65 14.10 -10.53
N THR A 84 13.29 15.35 -10.83
CA THR A 84 13.69 16.49 -9.98
C THR A 84 12.68 16.69 -8.86
N ILE A 85 13.12 16.44 -7.62
CA ILE A 85 12.27 16.49 -6.42
C ILE A 85 12.96 17.22 -5.26
N THR A 86 12.16 17.59 -4.26
CA THR A 86 12.62 17.78 -2.89
C THR A 86 11.87 16.84 -1.97
N ALA A 87 12.54 16.29 -0.96
CA ALA A 87 11.94 15.34 -0.05
C ALA A 87 12.08 15.77 1.41
N SER A 88 11.04 15.52 2.20
CA SER A 88 11.07 15.74 3.64
C SER A 88 10.43 14.58 4.39
N GLN A 89 11.11 14.12 5.43
CA GLN A 89 10.63 13.03 6.27
C GLN A 89 9.44 13.50 7.12
N THR A 90 8.44 12.63 7.26
CA THR A 90 7.26 12.78 8.11
C THR A 90 7.30 11.77 9.26
N GLU A 91 6.21 11.65 10.03
CA GLU A 91 6.14 10.67 11.13
C GLU A 91 6.06 9.23 10.60
N ASP A 92 5.46 9.03 9.43
CA ASP A 92 5.09 7.74 8.85
C ASP A 92 5.66 7.51 7.43
N GLY A 93 6.51 8.41 6.93
CA GLY A 93 7.01 8.31 5.56
C GLY A 93 7.75 9.54 5.04
N TRP A 94 7.56 9.87 3.77
CA TRP A 94 8.17 11.02 3.11
C TRP A 94 7.15 11.81 2.28
N ILE A 95 7.21 13.13 2.36
CA ILE A 95 6.62 14.01 1.35
C ILE A 95 7.66 14.23 0.27
N VAL A 96 7.25 14.00 -0.98
CA VAL A 96 8.06 14.17 -2.18
C VAL A 96 7.38 15.23 -3.05
N ASP A 97 8.00 16.41 -3.10
CA ASP A 97 7.54 17.55 -3.91
C ASP A 97 8.24 17.55 -5.26
N TRP A 98 7.48 17.33 -6.32
CA TRP A 98 7.96 17.34 -7.70
C TRP A 98 8.20 18.78 -8.14
N ALA A 99 9.41 19.04 -8.64
CA ALA A 99 9.73 20.34 -9.18
C ALA A 99 8.96 20.60 -10.48
N ALA A 100 8.60 21.87 -10.71
CA ALA A 100 7.86 22.28 -11.91
C ALA A 100 8.61 21.99 -13.23
N ASP A 101 9.93 21.83 -13.19
CA ASP A 101 10.77 21.48 -14.35
C ASP A 101 11.07 19.98 -14.47
N SER A 102 10.56 19.14 -13.56
CA SER A 102 10.60 17.68 -13.67
C SER A 102 9.86 17.21 -14.92
N THR A 103 10.27 16.06 -15.46
CA THR A 103 9.60 15.51 -16.66
C THR A 103 8.15 15.09 -16.37
N LEU A 104 7.83 14.76 -15.12
CA LEU A 104 6.47 14.44 -14.69
C LEU A 104 5.53 15.64 -14.85
N VAL A 105 5.95 16.80 -14.33
CA VAL A 105 5.12 18.03 -14.30
C VAL A 105 5.20 18.80 -15.63
N ALA A 106 6.40 18.97 -16.18
CA ALA A 106 6.60 19.74 -17.42
C ALA A 106 6.29 18.94 -18.70
N GLY A 107 6.13 17.62 -18.59
CA GLY A 107 6.11 16.71 -19.72
C GLY A 107 7.49 16.53 -20.36
N LEU A 108 7.57 15.70 -21.40
CA LEU A 108 8.83 15.35 -22.05
C LEU A 108 9.44 16.51 -22.85
N ASP A 109 8.62 17.22 -23.64
CA ASP A 109 9.05 18.25 -24.59
C ASP A 109 10.23 17.80 -25.48
N ASP A 110 11.39 18.44 -25.40
CA ASP A 110 12.60 18.14 -26.17
C ASP A 110 13.62 17.27 -25.40
N ARG A 111 13.26 16.75 -24.23
CA ARG A 111 14.12 15.89 -23.40
C ARG A 111 14.35 14.52 -24.05
N GLU A 112 15.57 14.01 -23.87
CA GLU A 112 15.99 12.73 -24.46
C GLU A 112 15.74 11.57 -23.49
N GLN A 113 14.84 10.67 -23.86
CA GLN A 113 14.65 9.38 -23.19
C GLN A 113 15.74 8.39 -23.63
N LYS A 114 16.20 7.53 -22.72
CA LYS A 114 17.07 6.41 -23.09
C LYS A 114 16.26 5.30 -23.76
N GLU A 115 16.90 4.58 -24.67
CA GLU A 115 16.23 3.58 -25.54
C GLU A 115 15.42 2.52 -24.77
N GLU A 116 15.88 2.09 -23.60
CA GLU A 116 15.15 1.11 -22.77
C GLU A 116 13.92 1.69 -22.04
N PHE A 117 13.86 3.01 -21.87
CA PHE A 117 12.84 3.74 -21.10
C PHE A 117 12.07 4.69 -22.00
N PHE A 118 11.86 4.31 -23.26
CA PHE A 118 11.16 5.12 -24.23
C PHE A 118 9.64 4.91 -24.15
N PHE A 119 8.91 5.96 -23.79
CA PHE A 119 7.45 5.98 -23.74
C PHE A 119 6.85 6.71 -24.95
N PHE A 120 5.74 6.18 -25.48
CA PHE A 120 5.03 6.74 -26.63
C PHE A 120 3.90 7.69 -26.24
N ASP A 121 3.42 7.58 -25.01
CA ASP A 121 2.30 8.31 -24.45
C ASP A 121 2.66 8.90 -23.08
N TYR A 122 1.96 9.99 -22.73
CA TYR A 122 2.19 10.75 -21.50
C TYR A 122 1.80 9.94 -20.26
N ASP A 123 0.73 9.16 -20.34
CA ASP A 123 0.17 8.38 -19.24
C ASP A 123 1.14 7.30 -18.74
N SER A 124 1.59 6.44 -19.65
CA SER A 124 2.55 5.38 -19.32
C SER A 124 3.85 5.97 -18.76
N GLN A 125 4.30 7.11 -19.28
CA GLN A 125 5.46 7.81 -18.75
C GLN A 125 5.22 8.32 -17.32
N CYS A 126 4.07 8.92 -17.05
CA CYS A 126 3.74 9.45 -15.71
C CYS A 126 3.65 8.33 -14.68
N TRP A 127 2.92 7.26 -14.99
CA TRP A 127 2.79 6.09 -14.14
C TRP A 127 4.15 5.44 -13.86
N PHE A 128 4.96 5.26 -14.90
CA PHE A 128 6.33 4.77 -14.75
C PHE A 128 7.15 5.63 -13.78
N MET A 129 7.13 6.96 -13.96
CA MET A 129 7.89 7.87 -13.11
C MET A 129 7.43 7.83 -11.65
N MET A 130 6.13 7.83 -11.40
CA MET A 130 5.61 7.77 -10.03
C MET A 130 5.89 6.41 -9.38
N ASP A 131 5.59 5.29 -10.04
CA ASP A 131 5.79 3.95 -9.48
C ASP A 131 7.27 3.62 -9.25
N SER A 132 8.13 3.99 -10.19
CA SER A 132 9.57 3.76 -10.09
C SER A 132 10.18 4.52 -8.92
N LEU A 133 9.78 5.79 -8.72
CA LEU A 133 10.26 6.57 -7.60
C LEU A 133 9.69 6.04 -6.28
N TRP A 134 8.38 5.78 -6.21
CA TRP A 134 7.72 5.22 -5.03
C TRP A 134 8.43 3.96 -4.54
N ARG A 135 8.56 2.95 -5.41
CA ARG A 135 9.19 1.67 -5.05
C ARG A 135 10.67 1.81 -4.72
N THR A 136 11.39 2.71 -5.40
CA THR A 136 12.80 2.98 -5.07
C THR A 136 12.94 3.60 -3.69
N LEU A 137 12.06 4.52 -3.29
CA LEU A 137 12.16 5.16 -1.98
C LEU A 137 11.73 4.21 -0.85
N THR A 138 10.62 3.48 -1.02
CA THR A 138 10.11 2.56 0.01
C THR A 138 11.11 1.46 0.33
N GLU A 139 11.67 0.81 -0.70
CA GLU A 139 12.58 -0.33 -0.53
C GLU A 139 13.98 0.06 -0.01
N ASN A 140 14.48 1.26 -0.39
CA ASN A 140 15.83 1.66 0.00
C ASN A 140 15.89 2.52 1.25
N LEU A 141 14.85 3.29 1.57
CA LEU A 141 14.84 4.22 2.71
C LEU A 141 14.00 3.73 3.89
N ASP A 142 13.47 2.50 3.83
CA ASP A 142 12.57 1.94 4.84
C ASP A 142 11.38 2.88 5.08
N ALA A 143 10.89 3.49 4.00
CA ALA A 143 9.77 4.41 4.02
C ALA A 143 8.48 3.61 3.86
N GLU A 144 7.56 3.74 4.82
CA GLU A 144 6.25 3.10 4.74
C GLU A 144 5.36 3.85 3.75
N ASN A 145 5.26 5.18 3.88
CA ASN A 145 4.41 6.02 3.05
C ASN A 145 5.21 7.03 2.21
N ILE A 146 4.75 7.27 0.98
CA ILE A 146 5.24 8.36 0.11
C ILE A 146 4.06 9.22 -0.29
N TYR A 147 4.13 10.52 -0.03
CA TYR A 147 3.10 11.50 -0.38
C TYR A 147 3.61 12.37 -1.52
N TYR A 148 2.92 12.38 -2.66
CA TYR A 148 3.31 13.23 -3.78
C TYR A 148 2.67 14.61 -3.71
N THR A 149 3.49 15.62 -3.93
CA THR A 149 3.10 17.03 -3.97
C THR A 149 3.80 17.75 -5.13
N MET A 150 3.40 18.99 -5.39
CA MET A 150 4.08 19.90 -6.32
C MET A 150 4.02 21.35 -5.82
N ASP A 151 4.81 22.23 -6.43
CA ASP A 151 4.78 23.68 -6.17
C ASP A 151 4.92 24.07 -4.69
N GLY A 152 5.72 23.30 -3.93
CA GLY A 152 5.99 23.56 -2.52
C GLY A 152 4.88 23.07 -1.58
N GLY A 153 4.34 21.89 -1.87
CA GLY A 153 3.41 21.15 -1.01
C GLY A 153 1.93 21.24 -1.41
N GLN A 154 1.61 21.70 -2.62
CA GLN A 154 0.26 21.56 -3.18
C GLN A 154 0.01 20.12 -3.64
N GLU A 155 -1.26 19.75 -3.80
CA GLU A 155 -1.66 18.49 -4.43
C GLU A 155 -1.00 18.37 -5.81
N LEU A 156 -0.48 17.18 -6.12
CA LEU A 156 0.08 16.91 -7.43
C LEU A 156 -1.07 16.80 -8.44
N VAL A 157 -1.09 17.67 -9.45
CA VAL A 157 -2.11 17.67 -10.51
C VAL A 157 -1.45 17.43 -11.86
N LEU A 158 -1.85 16.36 -12.54
CA LEU A 158 -1.37 15.95 -13.85
C LEU A 158 -2.48 16.14 -14.90
N GLU A 159 -2.75 17.39 -15.31
CA GLU A 159 -3.92 17.74 -16.13
C GLU A 159 -4.06 16.97 -17.45
N ASN A 160 -2.95 16.44 -18.00
CA ASN A 160 -2.94 15.72 -19.27
C ASN A 160 -3.03 14.19 -19.12
N LEU A 161 -3.13 13.68 -17.89
CA LEU A 161 -3.36 12.26 -17.64
C LEU A 161 -4.77 11.91 -18.14
N SER A 162 -4.89 10.86 -18.95
CA SER A 162 -6.18 10.43 -19.49
C SER A 162 -7.08 9.78 -18.44
N SER A 163 -6.50 9.44 -17.29
CA SER A 163 -7.16 8.98 -16.08
C SER A 163 -8.16 10.01 -15.51
N SER A 164 -9.32 9.56 -15.01
CA SER A 164 -10.22 10.39 -14.21
C SER A 164 -9.59 10.81 -12.88
N ILE A 165 -8.56 10.08 -12.44
CA ILE A 165 -7.71 10.43 -11.30
C ILE A 165 -6.46 11.14 -11.79
N ASN A 166 -6.58 12.44 -12.01
CA ASN A 166 -5.47 13.31 -12.38
C ASN A 166 -4.97 14.21 -11.24
N THR A 167 -5.53 14.05 -10.04
CA THR A 167 -5.19 14.85 -8.84
C THR A 167 -4.87 13.90 -7.69
N PHE A 168 -3.66 13.99 -7.18
CA PHE A 168 -3.15 13.18 -6.06
C PHE A 168 -3.15 14.03 -4.79
N PRO A 169 -3.97 13.67 -3.78
CA PRO A 169 -4.04 14.43 -2.53
C PRO A 169 -2.70 14.44 -1.79
N SER A 170 -2.34 15.59 -1.23
CA SER A 170 -1.08 15.75 -0.50
C SER A 170 -1.03 14.99 0.84
N ASP A 171 -2.18 14.52 1.31
CA ASP A 171 -2.40 13.86 2.61
C ASP A 171 -2.80 12.38 2.48
N VAL A 172 -2.77 11.83 1.26
CA VAL A 172 -2.99 10.40 0.98
C VAL A 172 -1.69 9.84 0.39
N PRO A 173 -1.15 8.72 0.91
CA PRO A 173 0.04 8.14 0.30
C PRO A 173 -0.24 7.69 -1.13
N TYR A 174 0.82 7.58 -1.92
CA TYR A 174 0.74 7.05 -3.27
C TYR A 174 0.65 5.52 -3.24
N MET A 175 -0.35 4.96 -3.94
CA MET A 175 -0.67 3.52 -3.91
C MET A 175 -0.14 2.72 -5.10
N GLY A 176 0.54 3.37 -6.05
CA GLY A 176 0.97 2.75 -7.30
C GLY A 176 -0.10 2.80 -8.38
N SER A 177 0.34 2.78 -9.64
CA SER A 177 -0.54 2.88 -10.81
C SER A 177 -1.58 1.77 -10.89
N GLY A 178 -1.29 0.57 -10.38
CA GLY A 178 -2.25 -0.53 -10.33
C GLY A 178 -3.50 -0.20 -9.50
N PHE A 179 -3.34 0.53 -8.40
CA PHE A 179 -4.46 1.04 -7.61
C PHE A 179 -5.26 2.07 -8.41
N TYR A 180 -4.58 3.08 -8.97
CA TYR A 180 -5.28 4.14 -9.69
C TYR A 180 -5.96 3.64 -10.96
N ALA A 181 -5.38 2.69 -11.68
CA ALA A 181 -5.99 2.03 -12.83
C ALA A 181 -7.24 1.23 -12.42
N ALA A 182 -7.19 0.52 -11.28
CA ALA A 182 -8.35 -0.17 -10.73
C ALA A 182 -9.48 0.77 -10.25
N HIS A 183 -9.18 2.07 -10.13
CA HIS A 183 -10.09 3.10 -9.63
C HIS A 183 -10.31 4.25 -10.61
N ASP A 184 -9.87 4.10 -11.87
CA ASP A 184 -9.88 5.16 -12.88
C ASP A 184 -11.30 5.57 -13.34
N ASP A 185 -12.33 4.84 -12.92
CA ASP A 185 -13.73 5.15 -13.20
C ASP A 185 -14.42 5.95 -12.07
N VAL A 186 -13.74 6.17 -10.93
CA VAL A 186 -14.37 6.60 -9.67
C VAL A 186 -14.54 8.13 -9.55
N ARG A 187 -13.99 8.93 -10.47
CA ARG A 187 -14.20 10.40 -10.53
C ARG A 187 -14.87 10.89 -11.82
N GLY A 188 -15.99 10.26 -12.17
CA GLY A 188 -17.18 10.90 -12.77
C GLY A 188 -17.03 11.71 -14.06
N ASP A 189 -17.62 11.19 -15.13
CA ASP A 189 -18.56 12.01 -15.92
C ASP A 189 -19.80 11.19 -16.29
N GLU A 190 -20.95 11.87 -16.24
CA GLU A 190 -22.25 11.39 -16.67
C GLU A 190 -22.20 11.13 -18.18
N GLY A 191 -21.74 9.95 -18.59
CA GLY A 191 -21.52 9.69 -20.01
C GLY A 191 -21.44 8.21 -20.30
N SER A 192 -22.60 7.61 -20.57
CA SER A 192 -22.77 6.28 -21.15
C SER A 192 -21.66 5.91 -22.14
N THR A 193 -20.91 4.86 -21.86
CA THR A 193 -20.10 4.16 -22.86
C THR A 193 -20.68 2.76 -23.07
N GLU A 194 -21.31 2.59 -24.23
CA GLU A 194 -21.48 1.30 -24.86
C GLU A 194 -20.08 0.69 -25.05
N ASP A 195 -19.70 -0.27 -24.21
CA ASP A 195 -18.98 -1.51 -24.55
C ASP A 195 -18.37 -2.17 -23.29
N GLY A 196 -19.22 -2.80 -22.46
CA GLY A 196 -18.92 -4.06 -21.75
C GLY A 196 -17.69 -4.20 -20.84
N GLU A 197 -17.08 -3.12 -20.35
CA GLU A 197 -16.06 -3.19 -19.30
C GLU A 197 -16.74 -3.14 -17.92
N ALA A 198 -16.36 -4.05 -17.02
CA ALA A 198 -16.99 -4.16 -15.71
C ALA A 198 -16.64 -2.93 -14.87
N SER A 199 -17.63 -2.13 -14.50
CA SER A 199 -17.44 -0.99 -13.61
C SER A 199 -17.60 -1.43 -12.15
N TYR A 200 -16.94 -0.73 -11.23
CA TYR A 200 -16.88 -1.11 -9.81
C TYR A 200 -17.20 0.09 -8.90
N ASN A 201 -17.77 -0.22 -7.74
CA ASN A 201 -17.96 0.67 -6.60
C ASN A 201 -16.97 0.32 -5.48
N THR A 202 -16.68 1.29 -4.62
CA THR A 202 -15.84 1.11 -3.43
C THR A 202 -16.55 1.51 -2.15
N TYR A 203 -16.23 0.82 -1.06
CA TYR A 203 -16.68 1.15 0.28
C TYR A 203 -15.50 1.12 1.24
N TYR A 204 -15.25 2.25 1.91
CA TYR A 204 -14.22 2.37 2.92
C TYR A 204 -14.81 2.21 4.32
N ASP A 205 -14.34 1.20 5.05
CA ASP A 205 -14.68 1.02 6.46
C ASP A 205 -13.68 1.75 7.36
N GLU A 206 -14.06 2.94 7.82
CA GLU A 206 -13.21 3.79 8.67
C GLU A 206 -12.77 3.12 9.97
N SER A 207 -13.53 2.13 10.47
CA SER A 207 -13.28 1.52 11.79
C SER A 207 -12.12 0.53 11.76
N THR A 208 -11.96 -0.15 10.63
CA THR A 208 -10.94 -1.16 10.40
C THR A 208 -9.85 -0.68 9.43
N GLY A 209 -10.13 0.41 8.72
CA GLY A 209 -9.29 0.87 7.65
C GLY A 209 -9.30 -0.08 6.46
N LEU A 210 -10.35 -0.87 6.22
CA LEU A 210 -10.43 -1.75 5.05
C LEU A 210 -11.20 -1.10 3.90
N LEU A 211 -10.78 -1.37 2.68
CA LEU A 211 -11.48 -1.00 1.44
C LEU A 211 -12.11 -2.27 0.84
N LEU A 212 -13.41 -2.23 0.58
CA LEU A 212 -14.13 -3.22 -0.21
C LEU A 212 -14.37 -2.65 -1.61
N THR A 213 -13.95 -3.38 -2.65
CA THR A 213 -14.31 -3.09 -4.03
C THR A 213 -15.23 -4.18 -4.58
N TYR A 214 -16.27 -3.78 -5.29
CA TYR A 214 -17.36 -4.64 -5.72
C TYR A 214 -18.03 -4.11 -7.00
N PRO A 215 -18.73 -4.94 -7.80
CA PRO A 215 -19.26 -4.51 -9.10
C PRO A 215 -20.34 -3.42 -8.98
N ASP A 216 -20.40 -2.53 -9.97
CA ASP A 216 -21.30 -1.36 -10.04
C ASP A 216 -22.79 -1.73 -10.16
N VAL A 217 -23.09 -3.00 -10.40
CA VAL A 217 -24.45 -3.54 -10.37
C VAL A 217 -25.09 -3.41 -8.99
N PHE A 218 -24.31 -3.32 -7.92
CA PHE A 218 -24.75 -2.94 -6.58
C PHE A 218 -24.67 -1.43 -6.37
N SER A 219 -25.52 -0.86 -5.52
CA SER A 219 -25.52 0.57 -5.21
C SER A 219 -24.18 1.04 -4.64
N SER A 220 -23.73 2.24 -5.05
CA SER A 220 -22.52 2.88 -4.50
C SER A 220 -22.72 3.40 -3.08
N GLU A 221 -23.95 3.79 -2.72
CA GLU A 221 -24.33 4.14 -1.37
C GLU A 221 -24.90 2.91 -0.65
N GLY A 222 -24.32 2.58 0.50
CA GLY A 222 -24.80 1.52 1.37
C GLY A 222 -25.65 2.04 2.52
N THR A 223 -26.48 1.17 3.10
CA THR A 223 -27.23 1.45 4.32
C THR A 223 -26.80 0.53 5.46
N LEU A 224 -26.43 1.12 6.59
CA LEU A 224 -26.09 0.38 7.80
C LEU A 224 -27.36 -0.20 8.45
N ASP A 225 -27.38 -1.50 8.72
CA ASP A 225 -28.49 -2.13 9.44
C ASP A 225 -28.34 -2.04 10.97
N GLU A 226 -29.33 -2.56 11.69
CA GLU A 226 -29.35 -2.57 13.16
C GLU A 226 -28.25 -3.43 13.81
N ASN A 227 -27.61 -4.32 13.04
CA ASN A 227 -26.53 -5.19 13.47
C ASN A 227 -25.15 -4.66 13.06
N GLY A 228 -25.08 -3.50 12.42
CA GLY A 228 -23.84 -2.89 11.95
C GLY A 228 -23.30 -3.48 10.66
N LYS A 229 -24.12 -4.21 9.88
CA LYS A 229 -23.74 -4.67 8.54
C LYS A 229 -24.10 -3.60 7.51
N MET A 230 -23.18 -3.36 6.57
CA MET A 230 -23.41 -2.45 5.45
C MET A 230 -24.17 -3.20 4.35
N ASN A 231 -25.30 -2.65 3.91
CA ASN A 231 -26.13 -3.25 2.87
C ASN A 231 -26.03 -2.43 1.58
N PHE A 232 -25.77 -3.10 0.47
CA PHE A 232 -25.80 -2.55 -0.88
C PHE A 232 -26.81 -3.34 -1.71
N TYR A 233 -27.45 -2.70 -2.67
CA TYR A 233 -28.55 -3.34 -3.41
C TYR A 233 -28.37 -3.16 -4.91
N THR A 234 -28.71 -4.20 -5.67
CA THR A 234 -28.89 -4.03 -7.11
C THR A 234 -30.20 -3.30 -7.42
N LEU A 235 -30.38 -2.88 -8.67
CA LEU A 235 -31.67 -2.34 -9.16
C LEU A 235 -32.85 -3.33 -9.03
N TRP A 236 -32.57 -4.60 -8.70
CA TRP A 236 -33.49 -5.73 -8.66
C TRP A 236 -33.72 -6.22 -7.22
N ASP A 237 -33.27 -5.45 -6.23
CA ASP A 237 -33.32 -5.74 -4.79
C ASP A 237 -32.50 -6.98 -4.35
N THR A 238 -31.57 -7.48 -5.18
CA THR A 238 -30.53 -8.44 -4.73
C THR A 238 -29.64 -7.70 -3.73
N GLY A 239 -29.57 -8.20 -2.50
CA GLY A 239 -28.83 -7.58 -1.41
C GLY A 239 -27.41 -8.12 -1.30
N MET A 240 -26.44 -7.22 -1.17
CA MET A 240 -25.07 -7.52 -0.77
C MET A 240 -24.84 -6.98 0.64
N LEU A 241 -24.40 -7.82 1.56
CA LEU A 241 -24.06 -7.43 2.91
C LEU A 241 -22.56 -7.51 3.10
N PHE A 242 -21.99 -6.47 3.70
CA PHE A 242 -20.60 -6.42 4.11
C PHE A 242 -20.50 -6.17 5.62
N TRP A 243 -19.67 -6.95 6.30
CA TRP A 243 -19.31 -6.67 7.69
C TRP A 243 -17.95 -7.27 8.03
N ILE A 244 -17.34 -6.73 9.08
CA ILE A 244 -16.07 -7.18 9.60
C ILE A 244 -16.25 -7.58 11.05
N GLU A 245 -15.64 -8.70 11.43
CA GLU A 245 -15.60 -9.18 12.80
C GLU A 245 -14.17 -9.47 13.24
N SER A 246 -13.90 -9.36 14.54
CA SER A 246 -12.60 -9.73 15.11
C SER A 246 -12.39 -11.24 15.04
N ASN A 247 -11.20 -11.69 14.59
CA ASN A 247 -10.86 -13.11 14.56
C ASN A 247 -10.37 -13.61 15.94
N GLU A 248 -11.13 -13.37 17.00
CA GLU A 248 -10.73 -13.74 18.39
C GLU A 248 -10.60 -15.26 18.59
N SER A 249 -11.29 -16.04 17.75
CA SER A 249 -11.23 -17.50 17.78
C SER A 249 -9.95 -18.06 17.13
N GLY A 250 -9.15 -17.20 16.47
CA GLY A 250 -7.91 -17.61 15.81
C GLY A 250 -8.15 -18.57 14.64
N TRP A 251 -9.23 -18.34 13.89
CA TRP A 251 -9.54 -19.14 12.71
C TRP A 251 -8.43 -19.02 11.68
N THR A 252 -7.99 -20.16 11.16
CA THR A 252 -7.20 -20.22 9.93
C THR A 252 -8.15 -20.31 8.74
N THR A 253 -7.69 -19.92 7.55
CA THR A 253 -8.45 -20.04 6.29
C THR A 253 -9.04 -21.44 6.11
N ASP A 254 -8.21 -22.48 6.18
CA ASP A 254 -8.65 -23.89 6.13
C ASP A 254 -9.77 -24.23 7.13
N ALA A 255 -9.64 -23.78 8.38
CA ALA A 255 -10.59 -24.13 9.43
C ALA A 255 -11.91 -23.36 9.29
N PHE A 256 -11.84 -22.10 8.85
CA PHE A 256 -13.02 -21.29 8.56
C PHE A 256 -13.76 -21.80 7.33
N LEU A 257 -13.04 -22.23 6.29
CA LEU A 257 -13.61 -22.83 5.08
C LEU A 257 -14.50 -24.03 5.40
N GLU A 258 -14.13 -24.86 6.38
CA GLU A 258 -14.94 -26.02 6.80
C GLU A 258 -16.24 -25.67 7.52
N THR A 259 -16.46 -24.41 7.89
CA THR A 259 -17.71 -23.95 8.51
C THR A 259 -18.83 -23.73 7.48
N PHE A 260 -18.48 -23.57 6.20
CA PHE A 260 -19.43 -23.38 5.11
C PHE A 260 -20.10 -24.70 4.73
N ASP A 261 -21.38 -24.85 5.09
CA ASP A 261 -22.27 -25.88 4.53
C ASP A 261 -22.74 -25.47 3.12
N ALA A 262 -21.76 -25.31 2.23
CA ALA A 262 -21.93 -24.78 0.89
C ALA A 262 -21.91 -25.90 -0.18
N ARG A 263 -22.60 -25.65 -1.30
CA ARG A 263 -22.61 -26.56 -2.46
C ARG A 263 -21.23 -26.61 -3.13
N ALA A 264 -20.55 -25.47 -3.20
CA ALA A 264 -19.13 -25.38 -3.54
C ALA A 264 -18.44 -24.36 -2.64
N ARG A 265 -17.16 -24.59 -2.37
CA ARG A 265 -16.30 -23.69 -1.62
C ARG A 265 -14.83 -23.91 -2.00
N MET A 266 -14.03 -22.87 -1.98
CA MET A 266 -12.59 -22.96 -2.15
C MET A 266 -11.85 -21.82 -1.45
N GLU A 267 -10.57 -22.06 -1.20
CA GLU A 267 -9.62 -21.02 -0.83
C GLU A 267 -9.00 -20.42 -2.09
N LEU A 268 -8.90 -19.09 -2.11
CA LEU A 268 -8.14 -18.30 -3.06
C LEU A 268 -7.04 -17.54 -2.32
N GLN A 269 -5.90 -17.36 -2.98
CA GLN A 269 -4.83 -16.44 -2.56
C GLN A 269 -4.29 -16.61 -1.10
N GLY A 270 -4.53 -17.75 -0.45
CA GLY A 270 -4.00 -18.08 0.89
C GLY A 270 -4.85 -17.62 2.08
N ASN A 271 -5.70 -16.62 1.89
CA ASN A 271 -6.53 -16.03 2.96
C ASN A 271 -7.95 -15.66 2.51
N VAL A 272 -8.30 -15.88 1.24
CA VAL A 272 -9.64 -15.60 0.71
C VAL A 272 -10.42 -16.91 0.62
N ILE A 273 -11.69 -16.87 1.00
CA ILE A 273 -12.62 -17.98 0.85
C ILE A 273 -13.78 -17.50 0.00
N ILE A 274 -14.12 -18.32 -0.99
CA ILE A 274 -15.34 -18.14 -1.78
C ILE A 274 -16.21 -19.38 -1.64
N ALA A 275 -17.52 -19.20 -1.59
CA ALA A 275 -18.47 -20.30 -1.47
C ALA A 275 -19.84 -19.91 -2.04
N TYR A 276 -20.66 -20.90 -2.36
CA TYR A 276 -22.10 -20.67 -2.58
C TYR A 276 -22.96 -21.85 -2.14
N GLY A 277 -24.19 -21.57 -1.77
CA GLY A 277 -25.08 -22.56 -1.18
C GLY A 277 -26.38 -21.95 -0.69
N GLU A 278 -26.89 -22.48 0.42
CA GLU A 278 -28.11 -22.00 1.06
C GLU A 278 -27.74 -21.36 2.41
N GLY A 279 -28.10 -20.09 2.58
CA GLY A 279 -27.93 -19.34 3.82
C GLY A 279 -29.27 -18.92 4.40
N THR A 280 -29.25 -18.15 5.48
CA THR A 280 -30.48 -17.63 6.13
C THR A 280 -30.51 -16.12 6.06
N ASP A 281 -31.57 -15.54 5.50
CA ASP A 281 -31.74 -14.08 5.42
C ASP A 281 -32.10 -13.46 6.79
N ALA A 282 -32.17 -12.13 6.83
CA ALA A 282 -32.53 -11.38 8.05
C ALA A 282 -33.92 -11.72 8.62
N TYR A 283 -34.79 -12.36 7.85
CA TYR A 283 -36.13 -12.76 8.24
C TYR A 283 -36.22 -14.24 8.66
N GLY A 284 -35.10 -14.97 8.61
CA GLY A 284 -35.04 -16.39 8.95
C GLY A 284 -35.43 -17.33 7.80
N ASN A 285 -35.54 -16.83 6.56
CA ASN A 285 -35.81 -17.66 5.40
C ASN A 285 -34.52 -18.26 4.86
N VAL A 286 -34.58 -19.51 4.42
CA VAL A 286 -33.49 -20.14 3.68
C VAL A 286 -33.49 -19.58 2.26
N VAL A 287 -32.39 -18.95 1.85
CA VAL A 287 -32.22 -18.35 0.53
C VAL A 287 -30.89 -18.76 -0.10
N PRO A 288 -30.81 -18.86 -1.42
CA PRO A 288 -29.53 -19.05 -2.10
C PRO A 288 -28.58 -17.88 -1.82
N MET A 289 -27.31 -18.18 -1.57
CA MET A 289 -26.31 -17.17 -1.25
C MET A 289 -24.95 -17.53 -1.84
N ALA A 290 -24.17 -16.50 -2.13
CA ALA A 290 -22.74 -16.59 -2.40
C ALA A 290 -21.97 -15.79 -1.34
N TRP A 291 -20.80 -16.28 -0.96
CA TRP A 291 -19.94 -15.72 0.07
C TRP A 291 -18.55 -15.44 -0.48
N TYR A 292 -18.00 -14.28 -0.10
CA TYR A 292 -16.60 -13.91 -0.26
C TYR A 292 -16.08 -13.44 1.10
N CYS A 293 -15.06 -14.10 1.62
CA CYS A 293 -14.52 -13.83 2.95
C CYS A 293 -13.01 -13.69 2.91
N VAL A 294 -12.46 -12.70 3.61
CA VAL A 294 -11.02 -12.60 3.89
C VAL A 294 -10.77 -12.98 5.34
N VAL A 295 -9.95 -14.00 5.56
CA VAL A 295 -9.60 -14.53 6.88
C VAL A 295 -8.19 -14.08 7.24
N ASP A 296 -8.09 -13.04 8.06
CA ASP A 296 -6.84 -12.51 8.59
C ASP A 296 -6.68 -12.91 10.08
N PRO A 297 -5.44 -13.02 10.62
CA PRO A 297 -5.25 -13.25 12.05
C PRO A 297 -5.93 -12.21 12.96
N GLY A 298 -6.09 -10.96 12.51
CA GLY A 298 -6.75 -9.89 13.27
C GLY A 298 -8.27 -9.83 13.08
N PHE A 299 -8.78 -10.17 11.89
CA PHE A 299 -10.17 -9.96 11.52
C PHE A 299 -10.67 -10.97 10.48
N ILE A 300 -11.99 -11.06 10.34
CA ILE A 300 -12.65 -11.73 9.22
C ILE A 300 -13.56 -10.71 8.57
N ALA A 301 -13.30 -10.40 7.30
CA ALA A 301 -14.16 -9.55 6.49
C ALA A 301 -15.07 -10.44 5.66
N ASN A 302 -16.37 -10.15 5.65
CA ASN A 302 -17.38 -11.01 5.06
C ASN A 302 -18.24 -10.23 4.08
N VAL A 303 -18.45 -10.81 2.90
CA VAL A 303 -19.43 -10.40 1.91
C VAL A 303 -20.43 -11.54 1.71
N GLU A 304 -21.71 -11.20 1.80
CA GLU A 304 -22.84 -12.08 1.49
C GLU A 304 -23.65 -11.50 0.34
N VAL A 305 -23.84 -12.26 -0.74
CA VAL A 305 -24.75 -11.89 -1.82
C VAL A 305 -26.01 -12.75 -1.71
N HIS A 306 -27.12 -12.12 -1.36
CA HIS A 306 -28.44 -12.75 -1.21
C HIS A 306 -29.09 -12.90 -2.57
N CYS A 307 -29.09 -14.12 -3.09
CA CYS A 307 -29.51 -14.42 -4.46
C CYS A 307 -30.99 -14.82 -4.52
N THR A 308 -31.62 -14.54 -5.65
CA THR A 308 -33.01 -14.89 -5.93
C THR A 308 -33.19 -16.39 -6.19
N ASP A 309 -32.19 -17.04 -6.79
CA ASP A 309 -32.14 -18.47 -7.03
C ASP A 309 -30.71 -19.03 -6.96
N SER A 310 -30.56 -20.35 -7.11
CA SER A 310 -29.25 -21.00 -7.03
C SER A 310 -28.35 -20.78 -8.24
N ASP A 311 -28.91 -20.39 -9.39
CA ASP A 311 -28.13 -20.13 -10.59
C ASP A 311 -27.45 -18.75 -10.46
N GLU A 312 -28.13 -17.77 -9.85
CA GLU A 312 -27.52 -16.49 -9.46
C GLU A 312 -26.42 -16.67 -8.39
N ALA A 313 -26.59 -17.60 -7.45
CA ALA A 313 -25.55 -17.90 -6.45
C ALA A 313 -24.31 -18.57 -7.07
N ASP A 314 -24.50 -19.46 -8.05
CA ASP A 314 -23.41 -20.07 -8.82
C ASP A 314 -22.69 -19.02 -9.69
N TYR A 315 -23.45 -18.10 -10.31
CA TYR A 315 -22.91 -16.96 -11.05
C TYR A 315 -21.98 -16.11 -10.18
N TRP A 316 -22.44 -15.67 -9.00
CA TRP A 316 -21.59 -14.85 -8.11
C TRP A 316 -20.35 -15.60 -7.63
N TYR A 317 -20.44 -16.91 -7.42
CA TYR A 317 -19.28 -17.73 -7.12
C TYR A 317 -18.26 -17.79 -8.25
N GLU A 318 -18.71 -17.84 -9.52
CA GLU A 318 -17.83 -17.72 -10.69
C GLU A 318 -17.22 -16.31 -10.79
N GLU A 319 -17.99 -15.26 -10.53
CA GLU A 319 -17.48 -13.87 -10.51
C GLU A 319 -16.41 -13.68 -9.44
N PHE A 320 -16.59 -14.25 -8.25
CA PHE A 320 -15.56 -14.21 -7.20
C PHE A 320 -14.26 -14.92 -7.60
N GLN A 321 -14.32 -15.94 -8.47
CA GLN A 321 -13.11 -16.59 -9.01
C GLN A 321 -12.38 -15.72 -10.04
N ASN A 322 -13.07 -14.76 -10.64
CA ASN A 322 -12.54 -13.83 -11.63
C ASN A 322 -12.25 -12.45 -11.01
N ASP A 323 -11.98 -12.42 -9.71
CA ASP A 323 -11.60 -11.22 -8.95
C ASP A 323 -12.64 -10.07 -9.03
N ALA A 324 -13.93 -10.39 -9.16
CA ALA A 324 -15.00 -9.38 -9.15
C ALA A 324 -15.13 -8.64 -7.82
N PHE A 325 -14.54 -9.18 -6.75
CA PHE A 325 -14.52 -8.61 -5.41
C PHE A 325 -13.12 -8.70 -4.84
N TRP A 326 -12.69 -7.64 -4.17
CA TRP A 326 -11.50 -7.69 -3.34
C TRP A 326 -11.63 -6.79 -2.11
N ILE A 327 -11.00 -7.24 -1.03
CA ILE A 327 -10.94 -6.50 0.23
C ILE A 327 -9.47 -6.35 0.59
N GLU A 328 -9.05 -5.11 0.81
CA GLU A 328 -7.67 -4.78 1.11
C GLU A 328 -7.57 -3.79 2.26
N ASN A 329 -6.39 -3.75 2.90
CA ASN A 329 -6.15 -2.82 3.97
C ASN A 329 -5.90 -1.43 3.41
N ALA A 330 -6.84 -0.53 3.61
CA ALA A 330 -6.64 0.88 3.42
C ALA A 330 -5.70 1.51 4.48
N ARG A 331 -5.06 0.75 5.38
CA ARG A 331 -3.83 1.19 6.07
C ARG A 331 -2.57 1.09 5.23
N GLY A 332 -2.63 0.43 4.08
CA GLY A 332 -1.77 0.81 2.96
C GLY A 332 -2.09 2.23 2.46
N ILE A 333 -3.31 2.74 2.70
CA ILE A 333 -3.89 4.04 2.27
C ILE A 333 -3.92 5.10 3.41
N TYR A 334 -3.74 4.71 4.68
CA TYR A 334 -3.66 5.59 5.86
C TYR A 334 -2.86 4.90 6.97
N GLY A 335 -1.59 5.28 7.12
CA GLY A 335 -0.64 4.68 8.06
C GLY A 335 -1.13 4.55 9.51
N GLU A 336 -0.89 3.34 10.01
CA GLU A 336 -0.61 2.88 11.38
C GLU A 336 -1.55 3.09 12.58
N GLY A 337 -1.54 2.01 13.36
CA GLY A 337 -1.62 1.98 14.81
C GLY A 337 -1.17 0.61 15.27
#